data_AF-A0A2C1Z7Q6-F1
#
_entry.id   AF-A0A2C1Z7Q6-F1
#
_cell.length_a   1.000
_cell.length_b   1.000
_cell.length_c   1.000
_cell.angle_alpha   90.00
_cell.angle_beta   90.00
_cell.angle_gamma   90.00
#
_symmetry.space_group_name_H-M   'P 1'
#
loop_
_entity.id
_entity.type
_entity.pdbx_description
1 polymer ?
#
loop_
_entity_poly.entity_id
_entity_poly.type
_entity_poly.pdbx_seq_one_letter_code
_entity_poly.pdbx_strand_id
1 'polypeptide(L)'
;MKKQLIMEKALELFAKQGFEATSVQQITEHCGISKGAFYLSFKSKDELILALIDHFMNQLTSDIDYVVRNTNKDELLHKFYYTIFQTSYQHSDFAKLLMKEQSHTFNNDLLVKMQFYDRLVDQTILSMLAKLYGEAVRETKYDLMYCIKGFMNTYSQLFFFYHVPLNLELLSQSLVEKTNLLAQHTTVPFISEELIQMFKSSINEEITKEQILEIIEQRMEEMEESVEKESLLLLKEQLVEPTYRPVLIRGLIENIRNHPHCKWISFLLGRFYNF
;
A
#
# COMPACT_ATOMS: atom_id res chain seq x y z
N MET A 1 -20.98 -13.16 -17.28
CA MET A 1 -20.37 -14.09 -18.27
C MET A 1 -19.35 -13.43 -19.17
N LYS A 2 -19.70 -12.51 -20.09
CA LYS A 2 -18.71 -11.94 -21.03
C LYS A 2 -17.55 -11.19 -20.35
N LYS A 3 -17.82 -10.40 -19.31
CA LYS A 3 -16.80 -9.64 -18.56
C LYS A 3 -15.75 -10.54 -17.90
N GLN A 4 -16.19 -11.60 -17.23
CA GLN A 4 -15.32 -12.56 -16.54
C GLN A 4 -14.48 -13.38 -17.51
N LEU A 5 -15.07 -13.84 -18.62
CA LEU A 5 -14.31 -14.50 -19.70
C LEU A 5 -13.19 -13.59 -20.25
N ILE A 6 -13.50 -12.32 -20.50
CA ILE A 6 -12.50 -11.34 -20.97
C ILE A 6 -11.37 -11.18 -19.94
N MET A 7 -11.71 -11.10 -18.65
CA MET A 7 -10.73 -11.00 -17.56
C MET A 7 -9.81 -12.21 -17.49
N GLU A 8 -10.37 -13.42 -17.47
CA GLU A 8 -9.60 -14.67 -17.43
C GLU A 8 -8.66 -14.80 -18.63
N LYS A 9 -9.18 -14.57 -19.83
CA LYS A 9 -8.41 -14.67 -21.08
C LYS A 9 -7.37 -13.58 -21.23
N ALA A 10 -7.66 -12.37 -20.77
CA ALA A 10 -6.68 -11.29 -20.76
C ALA A 10 -5.56 -11.57 -19.76
N LEU A 11 -5.86 -12.11 -18.58
CA LEU A 11 -4.86 -12.48 -17.59
C LEU A 11 -3.87 -13.52 -18.13
N GLU A 12 -4.36 -14.55 -18.84
CA GLU A 12 -3.50 -15.55 -19.51
C GLU A 12 -2.51 -14.88 -20.48
N LEU A 13 -2.99 -13.94 -21.31
CA LEU A 13 -2.15 -13.20 -22.25
C LEU A 13 -1.15 -12.30 -21.52
N PHE A 14 -1.62 -11.53 -20.55
CA PHE A 14 -0.77 -10.63 -19.76
C PHE A 14 0.34 -11.38 -19.03
N ALA A 15 0.04 -12.52 -18.40
CA ALA A 15 1.06 -13.35 -17.74
C ALA A 15 2.11 -13.88 -18.74
N LYS A 16 1.68 -14.25 -19.95
CA LYS A 16 2.57 -14.82 -20.98
C LYS A 16 3.49 -13.77 -21.61
N GLN A 17 2.96 -12.65 -22.07
CA GLN A 17 3.70 -11.70 -22.92
C GLN A 17 3.83 -10.28 -22.34
N GLY A 18 3.21 -9.99 -21.20
CA GLY A 18 3.18 -8.66 -20.58
C GLY A 18 1.92 -7.86 -20.92
N PHE A 19 1.61 -6.87 -20.09
CA PHE A 19 0.46 -5.98 -20.26
C PHE A 19 0.64 -5.08 -21.49
N GLU A 20 1.80 -4.43 -21.61
CA GLU A 20 2.07 -3.50 -22.73
C GLU A 20 2.02 -4.18 -24.09
N ALA A 21 2.66 -5.34 -24.21
CA ALA A 21 2.72 -6.11 -25.44
C ALA A 21 1.39 -6.78 -25.84
N THR A 22 0.35 -6.69 -25.01
CA THR A 22 -0.97 -7.25 -25.29
C THR A 22 -1.94 -6.17 -25.79
N SER A 23 -2.52 -6.39 -26.96
CA SER A 23 -3.52 -5.51 -27.57
C SER A 23 -4.95 -5.97 -27.30
N VAL A 24 -5.91 -5.04 -27.34
CA VAL A 24 -7.36 -5.38 -27.27
C VAL A 24 -7.75 -6.36 -28.38
N GLN A 25 -7.11 -6.28 -29.55
CA GLN A 25 -7.36 -7.21 -30.65
C GLN A 25 -6.99 -8.65 -30.27
N GLN A 26 -5.77 -8.87 -29.76
CA GLN A 26 -5.34 -10.18 -29.30
C GLN A 26 -6.26 -10.74 -28.21
N ILE A 27 -6.70 -9.88 -27.27
CA ILE A 27 -7.66 -10.27 -26.23
C ILE A 27 -8.97 -10.73 -26.87
N THR A 28 -9.53 -9.95 -27.81
CA THR A 28 -10.81 -10.28 -28.46
C THR A 28 -10.73 -11.55 -29.30
N GLU A 29 -9.62 -11.79 -30.00
CA GLU A 29 -9.36 -13.00 -30.77
C GLU A 29 -9.24 -14.21 -29.84
N HIS A 30 -8.49 -14.10 -28.74
CA HIS A 30 -8.34 -15.15 -27.74
C HIS A 30 -9.65 -15.48 -27.00
N CYS A 31 -10.52 -14.49 -26.83
CA CYS A 31 -11.86 -14.65 -26.27
C CYS A 31 -12.90 -15.19 -27.27
N GLY A 32 -12.62 -15.16 -28.58
CA GLY A 32 -13.61 -15.44 -29.63
C GLY A 32 -14.76 -14.42 -29.69
N ILE A 33 -14.49 -13.14 -29.41
CA ILE A 33 -15.51 -12.06 -29.41
C ILE A 33 -15.12 -10.92 -30.36
N SER A 34 -16.06 -10.02 -30.67
CA SER A 34 -15.76 -8.80 -31.44
C SER A 34 -15.15 -7.70 -30.56
N LYS A 35 -14.43 -6.75 -31.17
CA LYS A 35 -13.97 -5.52 -30.48
C LYS A 35 -15.13 -4.74 -29.86
N GLY A 36 -16.28 -4.65 -30.55
CA GLY A 36 -17.48 -4.02 -29.99
C GLY A 36 -17.95 -4.70 -28.69
N ALA A 37 -17.91 -6.04 -28.62
CA ALA A 37 -18.26 -6.78 -27.41
C ALA A 37 -17.30 -6.53 -26.23
N PHE A 38 -16.01 -6.32 -26.53
CA PHE A 38 -15.04 -5.88 -25.53
C PHE A 38 -15.38 -4.48 -25.00
N TYR A 39 -15.62 -3.52 -25.90
CA TYR A 39 -15.92 -2.13 -25.51
C TYR A 39 -17.26 -1.94 -24.80
N LEU A 40 -18.18 -2.91 -24.90
CA LEU A 40 -19.37 -2.98 -24.05
C LEU A 40 -19.05 -3.37 -22.59
N SER A 41 -17.92 -4.03 -22.34
CA SER A 41 -17.50 -4.52 -21.02
C SER A 41 -16.42 -3.65 -20.36
N PHE A 42 -15.50 -3.11 -21.16
CA PHE A 42 -14.36 -2.29 -20.74
C PHE A 42 -14.05 -1.22 -21.78
N LYS A 43 -13.91 0.03 -21.36
CA LYS A 43 -13.59 1.18 -22.23
C LYS A 43 -12.15 1.14 -22.74
N SER A 44 -11.24 0.51 -21.99
CA SER A 44 -9.82 0.39 -22.36
C SER A 44 -9.17 -0.86 -21.76
N LYS A 45 -7.93 -1.14 -22.20
CA LYS A 45 -7.06 -2.14 -21.60
C LYS A 45 -6.71 -1.78 -20.15
N ASP A 46 -6.57 -0.48 -19.86
CA ASP A 46 -6.30 0.05 -18.52
C ASP A 46 -7.48 -0.18 -17.56
N GLU A 47 -8.71 0.02 -18.01
CA GLU A 47 -9.89 -0.29 -17.19
C GLU A 47 -9.98 -1.81 -16.90
N LEU A 48 -9.61 -2.64 -17.87
CA LEU A 48 -9.59 -4.09 -17.71
C LEU A 48 -8.56 -4.54 -16.65
N ILE A 49 -7.35 -3.99 -16.65
CA ILE A 49 -6.36 -4.35 -15.63
C ILE A 49 -6.80 -3.88 -14.24
N LEU A 50 -7.34 -2.65 -14.11
CA LEU A 50 -7.88 -2.17 -12.83
C LEU A 50 -9.01 -3.06 -12.30
N ALA A 51 -9.88 -3.56 -13.19
CA ALA A 51 -10.93 -4.50 -12.81
C ALA A 51 -10.39 -5.88 -12.40
N LEU A 52 -9.30 -6.36 -13.01
CA LEU A 52 -8.59 -7.56 -12.57
C LEU A 52 -8.05 -7.39 -11.16
N ILE A 53 -7.37 -6.28 -10.89
CA ILE A 53 -6.85 -5.96 -9.55
C ILE A 53 -7.96 -5.92 -8.52
N ASP A 54 -9.06 -5.22 -8.81
CA ASP A 54 -10.20 -5.16 -7.90
C ASP A 54 -10.75 -6.55 -7.61
N HIS A 55 -10.89 -7.40 -8.64
CA HIS A 55 -11.40 -8.75 -8.46
C HIS A 55 -10.55 -9.57 -7.50
N PHE A 56 -9.23 -9.61 -7.70
CA PHE A 56 -8.33 -10.40 -6.86
C PHE A 56 -8.17 -9.82 -5.45
N MET A 57 -7.97 -8.50 -5.34
CA MET A 57 -7.74 -7.87 -4.05
C MET A 57 -9.01 -7.81 -3.20
N ASN A 58 -10.21 -7.66 -3.80
CA ASN A 58 -11.46 -7.78 -3.06
C ASN A 58 -11.65 -9.18 -2.51
N GLN A 59 -11.34 -10.23 -3.28
CA GLN A 59 -11.43 -11.60 -2.81
C GLN A 59 -10.46 -11.82 -1.64
N LEU A 60 -9.17 -11.49 -1.83
CA LEU A 60 -8.16 -11.63 -0.77
C LEU A 60 -8.55 -10.89 0.50
N THR A 61 -8.93 -9.61 0.41
CA THR A 61 -9.31 -8.80 1.58
C THR A 61 -10.59 -9.28 2.26
N SER A 62 -11.58 -9.74 1.50
CA SER A 62 -12.82 -10.30 2.05
C SER A 62 -12.58 -11.63 2.78
N ASP A 63 -11.75 -12.51 2.21
CA ASP A 63 -11.44 -13.81 2.80
C ASP A 63 -10.73 -13.64 4.16
N ILE A 64 -9.76 -12.74 4.24
CA ILE A 64 -9.00 -12.51 5.49
C ILE A 64 -9.84 -11.76 6.54
N ASP A 65 -10.67 -10.79 6.15
CA ASP A 65 -11.60 -10.11 7.08
C ASP A 65 -12.62 -11.10 7.65
N TYR A 66 -13.16 -11.99 6.79
CA TYR A 66 -14.06 -13.05 7.22
C TYR A 66 -13.39 -13.97 8.26
N VAL A 67 -12.15 -14.41 8.01
CA VAL A 67 -11.38 -15.25 8.95
C VAL A 67 -11.18 -14.52 10.28
N VAL A 68 -10.77 -13.25 10.26
CA VAL A 68 -10.53 -12.44 11.47
C VAL A 68 -11.80 -12.28 12.32
N ARG A 69 -12.94 -12.04 11.67
CA ARG A 69 -14.22 -11.86 12.37
C ARG A 69 -14.79 -13.16 12.94
N ASN A 70 -14.73 -14.25 12.17
CA ASN A 70 -15.50 -15.46 12.45
C ASN A 70 -14.70 -16.62 13.09
N THR A 71 -13.37 -16.48 13.24
CA THR A 71 -12.54 -17.53 13.85
C THR A 71 -12.31 -17.29 15.34
N ASN A 72 -12.23 -18.36 16.13
CA ASN A 72 -11.80 -18.31 17.53
C ASN A 72 -10.32 -17.90 17.66
N LYS A 73 -9.88 -17.45 18.83
CA LYS A 73 -8.50 -16.95 19.00
C LYS A 73 -7.44 -18.02 18.73
N ASP A 74 -7.67 -19.26 19.17
CA ASP A 74 -6.68 -20.33 19.15
C ASP A 74 -6.23 -20.73 17.73
N GLU A 75 -7.15 -20.68 16.76
CA GLU A 75 -6.85 -21.04 15.37
C GLU A 75 -6.69 -19.83 14.45
N LEU A 76 -6.98 -18.62 14.95
CA LEU A 76 -7.11 -17.43 14.12
C LEU A 76 -5.84 -17.09 13.35
N LEU A 77 -4.69 -17.03 14.02
CA LEU A 77 -3.44 -16.65 13.34
C LEU A 77 -3.03 -17.68 12.28
N HIS A 78 -3.25 -18.96 12.59
CA HIS A 78 -2.99 -20.04 11.65
C HIS A 78 -3.88 -19.94 10.42
N LYS A 79 -5.21 -19.83 10.61
CA LYS A 79 -6.17 -19.68 9.52
C LYS A 79 -5.93 -18.41 8.71
N PHE A 80 -5.53 -17.32 9.35
CA PHE A 80 -5.18 -16.07 8.66
C PHE A 80 -4.02 -16.30 7.67
N TYR A 81 -2.89 -16.87 8.13
CA TYR A 81 -1.77 -17.17 7.23
C TYR A 81 -2.15 -18.20 6.17
N TYR A 82 -2.83 -19.27 6.54
CA TYR A 82 -3.21 -20.30 5.58
C TYR A 82 -4.08 -19.74 4.46
N THR A 83 -5.12 -18.99 4.80
CA THR A 83 -6.01 -18.34 3.82
C THR A 83 -5.24 -17.38 2.93
N ILE A 84 -4.35 -16.55 3.49
CA ILE A 84 -3.62 -15.56 2.69
C ILE A 84 -2.69 -16.23 1.67
N PHE A 85 -1.98 -17.29 2.07
CA PHE A 85 -1.11 -18.02 1.15
C PHE A 85 -1.90 -18.87 0.16
N GLN A 86 -3.01 -19.47 0.58
CA GLN A 86 -3.86 -20.27 -0.30
C GLN A 86 -4.47 -19.40 -1.41
N THR A 87 -5.10 -18.28 -1.06
CA THR A 87 -5.67 -17.33 -2.03
C THR A 87 -4.57 -16.74 -2.93
N SER A 88 -3.41 -16.38 -2.36
CA SER A 88 -2.27 -15.89 -3.15
C SER A 88 -1.72 -16.93 -4.12
N TYR A 89 -1.64 -18.19 -3.70
CA TYR A 89 -1.16 -19.30 -4.53
C TYR A 89 -2.11 -19.59 -5.70
N GLN A 90 -3.42 -19.59 -5.44
CA GLN A 90 -4.46 -19.76 -6.47
C GLN A 90 -4.41 -18.67 -7.55
N HIS A 91 -3.95 -17.46 -7.19
CA HIS A 91 -3.85 -16.31 -8.09
C HIS A 91 -2.40 -15.95 -8.46
N SER A 92 -1.47 -16.92 -8.43
CA SER A 92 -0.05 -16.66 -8.65
C SER A 92 0.30 -16.04 -10.01
N ASP A 93 -0.48 -16.30 -11.06
CA ASP A 93 -0.25 -15.69 -12.37
C ASP A 93 -0.58 -14.19 -12.40
N PHE A 94 -1.53 -13.76 -11.57
CA PHE A 94 -1.82 -12.34 -11.37
C PHE A 94 -0.73 -11.64 -10.57
N ALA A 95 -0.22 -12.26 -9.51
CA ALA A 95 0.92 -11.72 -8.77
C ALA A 95 2.17 -11.58 -9.65
N LYS A 96 2.45 -12.59 -10.50
CA LYS A 96 3.54 -12.52 -11.49
C LYS A 96 3.34 -11.38 -12.48
N LEU A 97 2.11 -11.16 -12.96
CA LEU A 97 1.79 -10.03 -13.84
C LEU A 97 2.15 -8.70 -13.19
N LEU A 98 1.67 -8.45 -11.96
CA LEU A 98 1.94 -7.21 -11.23
C LEU A 98 3.43 -7.00 -10.95
N MET A 99 4.18 -8.09 -10.71
CA MET A 99 5.60 -8.03 -10.38
C MET A 99 6.53 -7.93 -11.61
N LYS A 100 6.10 -8.44 -12.78
CA LYS A 100 6.86 -8.43 -14.04
C LYS A 100 6.79 -7.07 -14.74
N GLU A 101 5.71 -6.34 -14.56
CA GLU A 101 5.58 -4.97 -15.03
C GLU A 101 6.32 -4.01 -14.07
N GLN A 102 7.63 -3.83 -14.27
CA GLN A 102 8.43 -2.82 -13.57
C GLN A 102 8.53 -1.48 -14.33
N SER A 103 7.80 -1.32 -15.44
CA SER A 103 7.93 -0.18 -16.34
C SER A 103 6.72 0.74 -16.27
N HIS A 104 6.95 1.99 -15.87
CA HIS A 104 6.31 3.28 -16.24
C HIS A 104 4.79 3.44 -16.48
N THR A 105 3.98 2.38 -16.61
CA THR A 105 2.58 2.44 -17.05
C THR A 105 1.57 2.21 -15.94
N PHE A 106 2.00 2.18 -14.69
CA PHE A 106 1.08 2.23 -13.57
C PHE A 106 0.67 3.67 -13.32
N ASN A 107 -0.39 4.09 -14.01
CA ASN A 107 -1.06 5.36 -13.79
C ASN A 107 -1.41 5.56 -12.31
N ASN A 108 -1.55 6.82 -11.87
CA ASN A 108 -1.91 7.17 -10.50
C ASN A 108 -3.07 6.33 -9.92
N ASP A 109 -4.06 5.99 -10.75
CA ASP A 109 -5.23 5.18 -10.37
C ASP A 109 -4.85 3.79 -9.81
N LEU A 110 -3.80 3.17 -10.37
CA LEU A 110 -3.34 1.89 -9.85
C LEU A 110 -2.68 2.04 -8.49
N LEU A 111 -1.79 3.01 -8.34
CA LEU A 111 -1.11 3.27 -7.08
C LEU A 111 -2.13 3.54 -5.97
N VAL A 112 -3.12 4.39 -6.25
CA VAL A 112 -4.23 4.70 -5.34
C VAL A 112 -5.01 3.44 -4.96
N LYS A 113 -5.31 2.55 -5.92
CA LYS A 113 -5.98 1.28 -5.64
C LYS A 113 -5.14 0.33 -4.80
N MET A 114 -3.87 0.16 -5.13
CA MET A 114 -2.96 -0.68 -4.34
C MET A 114 -2.86 -0.21 -2.90
N GLN A 115 -2.77 1.11 -2.70
CA GLN A 115 -2.75 1.73 -1.37
C GLN A 115 -4.09 1.59 -0.64
N PHE A 116 -5.22 1.66 -1.35
CA PHE A 116 -6.52 1.36 -0.77
C PHE A 116 -6.57 -0.07 -0.21
N TYR A 117 -6.14 -1.06 -0.97
CA TYR A 117 -6.11 -2.45 -0.52
C TYR A 117 -5.07 -2.70 0.57
N ASP A 118 -3.90 -2.06 0.50
CA ASP A 118 -2.89 -2.13 1.56
C ASP A 118 -3.47 -1.65 2.91
N ARG A 119 -4.23 -0.55 2.91
CA ARG A 119 -4.92 -0.06 4.12
C ARG A 119 -5.96 -1.04 4.66
N LEU A 120 -6.69 -1.75 3.80
CA LEU A 120 -7.65 -2.77 4.24
C LEU A 120 -6.94 -3.95 4.90
N VAL A 121 -5.80 -4.37 4.34
CA VAL A 121 -4.95 -5.41 4.94
C VAL A 121 -4.39 -4.95 6.28
N ASP A 122 -3.87 -3.72 6.38
CA ASP A 122 -3.39 -3.14 7.63
C ASP A 122 -4.46 -3.16 8.73
N GLN A 123 -5.66 -2.68 8.42
CA GLN A 123 -6.79 -2.67 9.36
C GLN A 123 -7.17 -4.08 9.81
N THR A 124 -7.15 -5.04 8.89
CA THR A 124 -7.46 -6.44 9.18
C THR A 124 -6.41 -7.04 10.12
N ILE A 125 -5.11 -6.81 9.86
CA ILE A 125 -4.01 -7.28 10.71
C ILE A 125 -4.07 -6.64 12.10
N LEU A 126 -4.31 -5.33 12.19
CA LEU A 126 -4.42 -4.64 13.48
C LEU A 126 -5.62 -5.13 14.30
N SER A 127 -6.76 -5.39 13.65
CA SER A 127 -7.93 -5.99 14.30
C SER A 127 -7.63 -7.39 14.83
N MET A 128 -6.94 -8.21 14.03
CA MET A 128 -6.49 -9.54 14.44
C MET A 128 -5.54 -9.48 15.65
N LEU A 129 -4.54 -8.59 15.61
CA LEU A 129 -3.59 -8.36 16.69
C LEU A 129 -4.27 -7.95 17.99
N ALA A 130 -5.23 -7.01 17.91
CA ALA A 130 -6.02 -6.58 19.07
C ALA A 130 -6.82 -7.76 19.65
N LYS A 131 -7.40 -8.60 18.79
CA LYS A 131 -8.15 -9.80 19.21
C LYS A 131 -7.25 -10.85 19.85
N LEU A 132 -6.06 -11.11 19.31
CA LEU A 132 -5.15 -12.15 19.79
C LEU A 132 -4.40 -11.75 21.06
N TYR A 133 -3.81 -10.57 21.07
CA TYR A 133 -2.83 -10.17 22.10
C TYR A 133 -3.29 -9.01 22.99
N GLY A 134 -4.28 -8.23 22.56
CA GLY A 134 -4.82 -7.11 23.33
C GLY A 134 -3.74 -6.10 23.73
N GLU A 135 -3.72 -5.73 25.01
CA GLU A 135 -2.77 -4.73 25.55
C GLU A 135 -1.30 -5.16 25.46
N ALA A 136 -1.01 -6.47 25.35
CA ALA A 136 0.38 -6.97 25.34
C ALA A 136 1.22 -6.40 24.18
N VAL A 137 0.57 -6.02 23.07
CA VAL A 137 1.24 -5.46 21.88
C VAL A 137 0.87 -4.00 21.65
N ARG A 138 0.29 -3.30 22.64
CA ARG A 138 -0.24 -1.94 22.42
C ARG A 138 0.80 -0.98 21.83
N GLU A 139 2.01 -1.02 22.34
CA GLU A 139 3.12 -0.15 21.91
C GLU A 139 3.82 -0.66 20.65
N THR A 140 3.74 -1.96 20.37
CA THR A 140 4.50 -2.63 19.29
C THR A 140 3.62 -3.16 18.15
N LYS A 141 2.31 -2.90 18.18
CA LYS A 141 1.31 -3.42 17.21
C LYS A 141 1.65 -3.06 15.77
N TYR A 142 2.20 -1.87 15.53
CA TYR A 142 2.55 -1.44 14.17
C TYR A 142 3.83 -2.11 13.68
N ASP A 143 4.84 -2.26 14.52
CA ASP A 143 6.03 -3.08 14.20
C ASP A 143 5.63 -4.52 13.87
N LEU A 144 4.78 -5.12 14.71
CA LEU A 144 4.29 -6.47 14.49
C LEU A 144 3.47 -6.60 13.20
N MET A 145 2.63 -5.60 12.88
CA MET A 145 1.91 -5.52 11.60
C MET A 145 2.90 -5.51 10.41
N TYR A 146 3.97 -4.71 10.48
CA TYR A 146 5.00 -4.67 9.45
C TYR A 146 5.77 -6.00 9.34
N CYS A 147 6.06 -6.67 10.45
CA CYS A 147 6.65 -8.01 10.44
C CYS A 147 5.74 -9.03 9.76
N ILE A 148 4.44 -9.04 10.07
CA ILE A 148 3.46 -9.93 9.44
C ILE A 148 3.39 -9.69 7.92
N LYS A 149 3.30 -8.42 7.48
CA LYS A 149 3.33 -8.05 6.06
C LYS A 149 4.64 -8.49 5.40
N GLY A 150 5.77 -8.32 6.08
CA GLY A 150 7.08 -8.78 5.64
C GLY A 150 7.11 -10.30 5.42
N PHE A 151 6.62 -11.08 6.39
CA PHE A 151 6.52 -12.54 6.26
C PHE A 151 5.64 -12.94 5.08
N MET A 152 4.45 -12.35 4.96
CA MET A 152 3.55 -12.63 3.85
C MET A 152 4.21 -12.35 2.50
N ASN A 153 4.80 -11.16 2.34
CA ASN A 153 5.45 -10.76 1.10
C ASN A 153 6.63 -11.67 0.77
N THR A 154 7.60 -11.82 1.68
CA THR A 154 8.84 -12.55 1.44
C THR A 154 8.60 -14.04 1.18
N TYR A 155 7.74 -14.70 1.95
CA TYR A 155 7.47 -16.13 1.71
C TYR A 155 6.62 -16.35 0.45
N SER A 156 5.79 -15.40 0.04
CA SER A 156 5.04 -15.52 -1.21
C SER A 156 5.94 -15.55 -2.46
N GLN A 157 7.11 -14.92 -2.38
CA GLN A 157 8.10 -14.94 -3.45
C GLN A 157 8.58 -16.37 -3.80
N LEU A 158 8.58 -17.30 -2.83
CA LEU A 158 9.02 -18.68 -3.01
C LEU A 158 8.19 -19.43 -4.07
N PHE A 159 6.88 -19.18 -4.12
CA PHE A 159 6.02 -19.82 -5.13
C PHE A 159 5.73 -18.92 -6.33
N PHE A 160 5.89 -17.60 -6.23
CA PHE A 160 5.76 -16.71 -7.38
C PHE A 160 6.95 -16.81 -8.34
N PHE A 161 8.18 -16.88 -7.84
CA PHE A 161 9.41 -16.84 -8.67
C PHE A 161 10.13 -18.17 -8.78
N TYR A 162 10.10 -18.98 -7.72
CA TYR A 162 10.91 -20.19 -7.65
C TYR A 162 10.10 -21.47 -7.88
N HIS A 163 8.77 -21.36 -8.08
CA HIS A 163 7.85 -22.49 -8.31
C HIS A 163 8.01 -23.62 -7.29
N VAL A 164 8.39 -23.29 -6.06
CA VAL A 164 8.62 -24.27 -5.00
C VAL A 164 7.26 -24.85 -4.57
N PRO A 165 7.08 -26.19 -4.55
CA PRO A 165 5.90 -26.79 -3.95
C PRO A 165 5.95 -26.57 -2.43
N LEU A 166 5.11 -25.67 -1.92
CA LEU A 166 5.07 -25.35 -0.50
C LEU A 166 4.00 -26.16 0.22
N ASN A 167 4.37 -26.68 1.39
CA ASN A 167 3.41 -27.14 2.38
C ASN A 167 2.85 -25.92 3.12
N LEU A 168 1.67 -25.45 2.72
CA LEU A 168 1.05 -24.25 3.28
C LEU A 168 0.67 -24.40 4.76
N GLU A 169 0.37 -25.63 5.22
CA GLU A 169 0.13 -25.93 6.64
C GLU A 169 1.41 -25.70 7.46
N LEU A 170 2.52 -26.30 7.04
CA LEU A 170 3.80 -26.15 7.73
C LEU A 170 4.28 -24.70 7.71
N LEU A 171 4.12 -24.00 6.57
CA LEU A 171 4.46 -22.59 6.47
C LEU A 171 3.64 -21.74 7.46
N SER A 172 2.33 -21.95 7.49
CA SER A 172 1.42 -21.22 8.38
C SER A 172 1.75 -21.48 9.85
N GLN A 173 1.98 -22.74 10.24
CA GLN A 173 2.42 -23.10 11.58
C GLN A 173 3.74 -22.40 11.96
N SER A 174 4.72 -22.41 11.05
CA SER A 174 6.02 -21.77 11.28
C SER A 174 5.94 -20.25 11.41
N LEU A 175 4.98 -19.59 10.75
CA LEU A 175 4.77 -18.15 10.86
C LEU A 175 3.95 -17.76 12.09
N VAL A 176 3.02 -18.62 12.52
CA VAL A 176 2.34 -18.48 13.82
C VAL A 176 3.36 -18.46 14.95
N GLU A 177 4.31 -19.39 14.96
CA GLU A 177 5.37 -19.44 15.97
C GLU A 177 6.19 -18.13 16.01
N LYS A 178 6.66 -17.66 14.84
CA LYS A 178 7.45 -16.41 14.75
C LYS A 178 6.67 -15.20 15.22
N THR A 179 5.42 -15.06 14.79
CA THR A 179 4.57 -13.93 15.18
C THR A 179 4.25 -13.96 16.68
N ASN A 180 4.01 -15.13 17.27
CA ASN A 180 3.83 -15.26 18.72
C ASN A 180 5.10 -14.87 19.48
N LEU A 181 6.28 -15.31 19.03
CA LEU A 181 7.55 -14.93 19.65
C LEU A 181 7.77 -13.42 19.59
N LEU A 182 7.51 -12.79 18.44
CA LEU A 182 7.63 -11.34 18.29
C LEU A 182 6.61 -10.58 19.14
N ALA A 183 5.37 -11.06 19.22
CA ALA A 183 4.33 -10.45 20.05
C ALA A 183 4.69 -10.49 21.54
N GLN A 184 5.37 -11.54 22.00
CA GLN A 184 5.73 -11.74 23.41
C GLN A 184 7.03 -11.03 23.82
N HIS A 185 7.97 -10.86 22.89
CA HIS A 185 9.34 -10.47 23.23
C HIS A 185 9.83 -9.17 22.59
N THR A 186 9.08 -8.55 21.68
CA THR A 186 9.45 -7.25 21.13
C THR A 186 9.24 -6.15 22.18
N THR A 187 10.29 -5.40 22.49
CA THR A 187 10.28 -4.35 23.52
C THR A 187 10.64 -2.96 23.01
N VAL A 188 11.11 -2.84 21.77
CA VAL A 188 11.55 -1.56 21.18
C VAL A 188 10.66 -1.24 19.99
N PRO A 189 9.67 -0.34 20.14
CA PRO A 189 8.84 0.09 19.02
C PRO A 189 9.61 1.06 18.12
N PHE A 190 9.49 0.89 16.80
CA PHE A 190 10.04 1.81 15.81
C PHE A 190 8.93 2.47 14.99
N ILE A 191 7.91 1.72 14.61
CA ILE A 191 6.79 2.24 13.84
C ILE A 191 5.76 2.87 14.79
N SER A 192 5.83 4.19 14.95
CA SER A 192 4.87 4.93 15.78
C SER A 192 3.55 5.22 15.06
N GLU A 193 2.52 5.63 15.79
CA GLU A 193 1.24 6.03 15.20
C GLU A 193 1.40 7.25 14.30
N GLU A 194 2.24 8.20 14.69
CA GLU A 194 2.58 9.39 13.92
C GLU A 194 3.23 8.98 12.59
N LEU A 195 4.18 8.04 12.62
CA LEU A 195 4.85 7.56 11.41
C LEU A 195 3.85 6.89 10.44
N ILE A 196 2.88 6.12 10.97
CA ILE A 196 1.79 5.55 10.16
C ILE A 196 0.91 6.64 9.55
N GLN A 197 0.57 7.69 10.32
CA GLN A 197 -0.24 8.80 9.83
C GLN A 197 0.49 9.58 8.72
N MET A 198 1.82 9.76 8.83
CA MET A 198 2.64 10.36 7.78
C MET A 198 2.61 9.58 6.48
N PHE A 199 2.65 8.23 6.53
CA PHE A 199 2.48 7.42 5.33
C PHE A 199 1.07 7.56 4.73
N LYS A 200 0.03 7.63 5.58
CA LYS A 200 -1.37 7.75 5.13
C LYS A 200 -1.71 9.09 4.50
N SER A 201 -1.16 10.20 5.00
CA SER A 201 -1.42 11.56 4.49
C SER A 201 -0.75 11.88 3.16
N SER A 202 0.33 11.16 2.81
CA SER A 202 1.10 11.42 1.59
C SER A 202 0.35 11.15 0.26
N ILE A 203 -0.83 10.51 0.31
CA ILE A 203 -1.33 9.71 -0.81
C ILE A 203 -2.71 10.10 -1.37
N ASN A 204 -3.62 10.79 -0.65
CA ASN A 204 -4.99 10.97 -1.17
C ASN A 204 -5.70 12.29 -0.93
N GLU A 205 -5.04 13.32 -0.41
CA GLU A 205 -5.58 14.68 -0.45
C GLU A 205 -4.53 15.59 -1.10
N GLU A 206 -4.96 16.55 -1.92
CA GLU A 206 -4.18 17.78 -2.03
C GLU A 206 -4.04 18.26 -0.59
N ILE A 207 -2.85 18.09 -0.01
CA ILE A 207 -2.60 18.52 1.36
C ILE A 207 -3.01 19.99 1.45
N THR A 208 -4.01 20.25 2.28
CA THR A 208 -4.62 21.57 2.30
C THR A 208 -3.65 22.54 2.94
N LYS A 209 -3.76 23.81 2.58
CA LYS A 209 -2.96 24.88 3.20
C LYS A 209 -3.07 24.83 4.73
N GLU A 210 -4.26 24.53 5.24
CA GLU A 210 -4.56 24.43 6.67
C GLU A 210 -3.81 23.28 7.35
N GLN A 211 -3.69 22.11 6.68
CA GLN A 211 -2.91 20.97 7.19
C GLN A 211 -1.41 21.29 7.23
N ILE A 212 -0.87 21.99 6.22
CA ILE A 212 0.55 22.41 6.24
C ILE A 212 0.81 23.39 7.37
N LEU A 213 -0.11 24.34 7.60
CA LEU A 213 -0.01 25.31 8.68
C LEU A 213 0.02 24.64 10.06
N GLU A 214 -0.87 23.68 10.32
CA GLU A 214 -0.92 22.94 11.58
C GLU A 214 0.38 22.17 11.86
N ILE A 215 0.92 21.49 10.83
CA ILE A 215 2.19 20.75 10.94
C ILE A 215 3.37 21.70 11.21
N ILE A 216 3.40 22.87 10.56
CA ILE A 216 4.44 23.88 10.81
C ILE A 216 4.35 24.41 12.24
N GLU A 217 3.14 24.73 12.72
CA GLU A 217 2.91 25.24 14.08
C GLU A 217 3.37 24.26 15.15
N GLN A 218 2.91 23.01 15.08
CA GLN A 218 3.30 21.95 16.01
C GLN A 218 4.82 21.76 16.04
N ARG A 219 5.48 21.80 14.86
CA ARG A 219 6.93 21.64 14.81
C ARG A 219 7.67 22.84 15.41
N MET A 220 7.18 24.07 15.19
CA MET A 220 7.83 25.28 15.71
C MET A 220 7.78 25.39 17.24
N GLU A 221 6.75 24.82 17.89
CA GLU A 221 6.63 24.78 19.36
C GLU A 221 7.78 24.00 20.01
N GLU A 222 8.31 23.00 19.33
CA GLU A 222 9.38 22.12 19.82
C GLU A 222 10.79 22.57 19.39
N MET A 223 10.92 23.66 18.64
CA MET A 223 12.19 24.13 18.07
C MET A 223 12.82 25.29 18.85
N GLU A 224 14.12 25.21 19.06
CA GLU A 224 14.95 26.36 19.49
C GLU A 224 15.14 27.38 18.35
N GLU A 225 15.48 28.62 18.71
CA GLU A 225 15.73 29.68 17.75
C GLU A 225 16.87 29.31 16.78
N SER A 226 16.56 29.28 15.49
CA SER A 226 17.41 28.75 14.43
C SER A 226 16.97 29.28 13.07
N VAL A 227 17.87 29.19 12.07
CA VAL A 227 17.57 29.59 10.68
C VAL A 227 16.41 28.76 10.11
N GLU A 228 16.30 27.51 10.53
CA GLU A 228 15.21 26.60 10.17
C GLU A 228 13.87 27.06 10.76
N LYS A 229 13.84 27.45 12.04
CA LYS A 229 12.63 27.97 12.70
C LYS A 229 12.19 29.30 12.10
N GLU A 230 13.13 30.22 11.82
CA GLU A 230 12.84 31.46 11.09
C GLU A 230 12.31 31.19 9.68
N SER A 231 12.90 30.23 8.97
CA SER A 231 12.44 29.84 7.63
C SER A 231 11.02 29.26 7.66
N LEU A 232 10.69 28.44 8.67
CA LEU A 232 9.34 27.90 8.88
C LEU A 232 8.33 29.02 9.21
N LEU A 233 8.71 30.00 10.03
CA LEU A 233 7.85 31.16 10.32
C LEU A 233 7.52 31.94 9.05
N LEU A 234 8.51 32.24 8.22
CA LEU A 234 8.31 32.95 6.95
C LEU A 234 7.49 32.12 5.94
N LEU A 235 7.69 30.80 5.89
CA LEU A 235 6.89 29.90 5.05
C LEU A 235 5.44 29.80 5.52
N LYS A 236 5.21 29.84 6.85
CA LYS A 236 3.88 29.92 7.45
C LYS A 236 3.17 31.22 7.06
N GLU A 237 3.85 32.36 7.21
CA GLU A 237 3.32 33.67 6.79
C GLU A 237 2.98 33.65 5.29
N GLN A 238 3.87 33.11 4.45
CA GLN A 238 3.65 32.99 3.02
C GLN A 238 2.48 32.08 2.64
N LEU A 239 2.21 31.03 3.41
CA LEU A 239 1.02 30.20 3.23
C LEU A 239 -0.23 31.03 3.52
N VAL A 240 -0.25 31.80 4.61
CA VAL A 240 -1.39 32.66 5.00
C VAL A 240 -1.60 33.79 3.99
N GLU A 241 -0.55 34.55 3.67
CA GLU A 241 -0.55 35.73 2.81
C GLU A 241 0.56 35.61 1.73
N PRO A 242 0.20 35.22 0.49
CA PRO A 242 1.19 34.89 -0.54
C PRO A 242 1.82 36.15 -1.17
N THR A 243 2.93 36.61 -0.60
CA THR A 243 3.63 37.85 -1.01
C THR A 243 5.03 37.61 -1.59
N TYR A 244 5.63 36.44 -1.35
CA TYR A 244 7.00 36.13 -1.73
C TYR A 244 7.13 35.63 -3.18
N ARG A 245 8.29 35.94 -3.78
CA ARG A 245 8.66 35.44 -5.11
C ARG A 245 9.09 33.97 -5.04
N PRO A 246 8.85 33.16 -6.09
CA PRO A 246 9.21 31.74 -6.13
C PRO A 246 10.67 31.43 -5.75
N VAL A 247 11.61 32.29 -6.13
CA VAL A 247 13.04 32.13 -5.80
C VAL A 247 13.28 32.17 -4.29
N LEU A 248 12.59 33.08 -3.58
CA LEU A 248 12.68 33.19 -2.12
C LEU A 248 12.04 31.97 -1.45
N ILE A 249 10.87 31.53 -1.93
CA ILE A 249 10.18 30.33 -1.40
C ILE A 249 11.08 29.10 -1.53
N ARG A 250 11.72 28.90 -2.69
CA ARG A 250 12.68 27.79 -2.89
C ARG A 250 13.87 27.89 -1.94
N GLY A 251 14.42 29.08 -1.73
CA GLY A 251 15.50 29.30 -0.76
C GLY A 251 15.11 28.92 0.66
N LEU A 252 13.92 29.34 1.10
CA LEU A 252 13.39 29.00 2.44
C LEU A 252 13.13 27.49 2.59
N ILE A 253 12.60 26.83 1.55
CA ILE A 253 12.41 25.37 1.54
C ILE A 253 13.75 24.62 1.60
N GLU A 254 14.80 25.15 0.95
CA GLU A 254 16.13 24.55 0.97
C GLU A 254 16.77 24.62 2.36
N ASN A 255 16.62 25.75 3.06
CA ASN A 255 17.13 25.93 4.43
C ASN A 255 16.62 24.83 5.38
N ILE A 256 15.38 24.38 5.23
CA ILE A 256 14.76 23.37 6.11
C ILE A 256 14.92 21.93 5.60
N ARG A 257 15.39 21.73 4.36
CA ARG A 257 15.39 20.42 3.68
C ARG A 257 16.27 19.39 4.37
N ASN A 258 17.41 19.81 4.91
CA ASN A 258 18.39 18.91 5.52
C ASN A 258 18.15 18.67 7.01
N HIS A 259 17.25 19.42 7.64
CA HIS A 259 16.94 19.25 9.05
C HIS A 259 16.16 17.94 9.28
N PRO A 260 16.63 17.01 10.13
CA PRO A 260 16.07 15.66 10.29
C PRO A 260 14.55 15.63 10.53
N HIS A 261 14.07 16.67 11.18
CA HIS A 261 12.72 16.83 11.68
C HIS A 261 11.82 17.71 10.79
N CYS A 262 12.37 18.35 9.75
CA CYS A 262 11.64 19.22 8.81
C CYS A 262 11.62 18.68 7.37
N LYS A 263 12.25 17.52 7.11
CA LYS A 263 12.26 16.85 5.80
C LYS A 263 10.86 16.67 5.21
N TRP A 264 9.91 16.31 6.06
CA TRP A 264 8.51 16.15 5.65
C TRP A 264 7.88 17.48 5.24
N ILE A 265 8.04 18.53 6.04
CA ILE A 265 7.53 19.87 5.75
C ILE A 265 8.13 20.42 4.44
N SER A 266 9.44 20.23 4.22
CA SER A 266 10.13 20.60 2.98
C SER A 266 9.54 19.89 1.75
N PHE A 267 9.28 18.58 1.86
CA PHE A 267 8.63 17.79 0.81
C PHE A 267 7.20 18.29 0.53
N LEU A 268 6.41 18.56 1.57
CA LEU A 268 5.03 19.05 1.45
C LEU A 268 4.96 20.40 0.75
N LEU A 269 5.79 21.36 1.17
CA LEU A 269 5.85 22.68 0.57
C LEU A 269 6.34 22.63 -0.88
N GLY A 270 7.30 21.75 -1.19
CA GLY A 270 7.73 21.52 -2.57
C GLY A 270 6.58 21.07 -3.48
N ARG A 271 5.76 20.13 -2.99
CA ARG A 271 4.57 19.65 -3.71
C ARG A 271 3.48 20.74 -3.81
N PHE A 272 3.20 21.47 -2.73
CA PHE A 272 2.19 22.53 -2.70
C PHE A 272 2.50 23.67 -3.68
N TYR A 273 3.76 24.09 -3.78
CA TYR A 273 4.19 25.15 -4.69
C TYR A 273 4.60 24.66 -6.09
N ASN A 274 4.47 23.35 -6.38
CA ASN A 274 4.85 22.73 -7.66
C ASN A 274 6.32 22.98 -8.05
N PHE A 275 7.26 22.77 -7.12
CA PHE A 275 8.70 22.93 -7.33
C PHE A 275 9.45 21.60 -7.46
#